data_AF-A0A1C5E2C3-F1
#
_entry.id   AF-A0A1C5E2C3-F1
#
_cell.length_a   1.000
_cell.length_b   1.000
_cell.length_c   1.000
_cell.angle_alpha   90.00
_cell.angle_beta   90.00
_cell.angle_gamma   90.00
#
_symmetry.space_group_name_H-M   'P 1'
#
loop_
_entity.id
_entity.type
_entity.pdbx_description
1 polymer ?
#
loop_
_entity_poly.entity_id
_entity_poly.type
_entity_poly.pdbx_seq_one_letter_code
_entity_poly.pdbx_strand_id
1 'polypeptide(L)'
;MSGGVAQRVADWLDGAGGAISGPSVVLTWQASMIPPLLAVLLGVAVRLAAGTARLARAERDRVRREHPGEPEDPARTRAIAHARAMAALTDRAPLVLTVLAAAALVLGGVALAGALVSGRSPDGAAGGTAAVVQIAAGISQGLGSWLVGLGFLLFVTWGRRAYKDRGARRTVGILWDVGTFWPRAAHPFAPPCYAERAVPDLTWRMATWTEATGGRLVLSGHSQGSVLAAAAAWQLTPATRARIALLTYGSPLERLYGRWFPAHFGPAALAGLHRDMACWHNLYRRTDPIGGPVRLPADGQPLVDRPPLRDPLTYGRTPEHPLPTPILGHSCYRSDPAFAQVRADLLTRLHTELPAPRGESAT
;
A
#
# COMPACT_ATOMS: atom_id res chain seq x y z
N MET A 1 -19.24 -4.88 24.70
CA MET A 1 -19.42 -5.13 23.24
C MET A 1 -20.64 -6.01 22.94
N SER A 2 -20.97 -7.05 23.71
CA SER A 2 -22.10 -7.97 23.45
C SER A 2 -23.46 -7.58 24.06
N GLY A 3 -23.51 -6.60 24.99
CA GLY A 3 -24.73 -6.25 25.73
C GLY A 3 -25.92 -5.83 24.84
N GLY A 4 -25.67 -5.12 23.73
CA GLY A 4 -26.73 -4.76 22.79
C GLY A 4 -27.32 -5.92 22.00
N VAL A 5 -26.54 -6.96 21.71
CA VAL A 5 -27.04 -8.18 21.05
C VAL A 5 -27.82 -9.03 22.04
N ALA A 6 -27.31 -9.17 23.28
CA ALA A 6 -28.00 -9.91 24.33
C ALA A 6 -29.37 -9.28 24.66
N GLN A 7 -29.43 -7.95 24.77
CA GLN A 7 -30.69 -7.23 24.95
C GLN A 7 -31.64 -7.46 23.77
N ARG A 8 -31.18 -7.34 22.52
CA ARG A 8 -32.02 -7.54 21.32
C ARG A 8 -32.58 -8.95 21.22
N VAL A 9 -31.77 -9.95 21.53
CA VAL A 9 -32.21 -11.36 21.54
C VAL A 9 -33.24 -11.55 22.65
N ALA A 10 -33.04 -10.98 23.83
CA ALA A 10 -34.02 -10.99 24.89
C ALA A 10 -35.33 -10.29 24.47
N ASP A 11 -35.26 -9.06 23.94
CA ASP A 11 -36.43 -8.31 23.48
C ASP A 11 -37.18 -9.02 22.35
N TRP A 12 -36.46 -9.73 21.47
CA TRP A 12 -37.06 -10.53 20.39
C TRP A 12 -37.75 -11.80 20.90
N LEU A 13 -37.14 -12.50 21.87
CA LEU A 13 -37.72 -13.70 22.48
C LEU A 13 -38.90 -13.38 23.41
N ASP A 14 -38.86 -12.22 24.07
CA ASP A 14 -39.77 -11.81 25.14
C ASP A 14 -40.87 -10.84 24.65
N GLY A 15 -40.98 -10.62 23.33
CA GLY A 15 -42.03 -9.78 22.74
C GLY A 15 -41.98 -8.30 23.15
N ALA A 16 -40.78 -7.74 23.37
CA ALA A 16 -40.48 -6.39 23.88
C ALA A 16 -40.61 -6.17 25.41
N GLY A 17 -40.62 -7.24 26.22
CA GLY A 17 -40.71 -7.19 27.69
C GLY A 17 -39.52 -6.59 28.45
N GLY A 18 -38.41 -6.24 27.80
CA GLY A 18 -37.32 -5.47 28.42
C GLY A 18 -36.63 -6.16 29.61
N ALA A 19 -36.47 -7.49 29.56
CA ALA A 19 -35.93 -8.29 30.67
C ALA A 19 -34.46 -7.99 31.05
N ILE A 20 -33.69 -7.32 30.19
CA ILE A 20 -32.26 -7.02 30.41
C ILE A 20 -31.98 -5.55 30.14
N SER A 21 -31.29 -4.87 31.06
CA SER A 21 -30.80 -3.51 30.84
C SER A 21 -29.90 -3.44 29.61
N GLY A 22 -30.27 -2.58 28.67
CA GLY A 22 -29.55 -2.37 27.43
C GLY A 22 -28.15 -1.76 27.56
N PRO A 23 -27.39 -1.69 26.45
CA PRO A 23 -26.11 -0.99 26.44
C PRO A 23 -26.32 0.50 26.75
N SER A 24 -25.29 1.17 27.25
CA SER A 24 -25.37 2.59 27.54
C SER A 24 -25.82 3.40 26.32
N VAL A 25 -26.46 4.53 26.57
CA VAL A 25 -26.95 5.44 25.53
C VAL A 25 -25.83 5.79 24.55
N VAL A 26 -24.63 6.09 25.05
CA VAL A 26 -23.44 6.38 24.24
C VAL A 26 -23.08 5.23 23.30
N LEU A 27 -23.07 3.99 23.78
CA LEU A 27 -22.77 2.82 22.95
C LEU A 27 -23.85 2.57 21.89
N THR A 28 -25.12 2.86 22.22
CA THR A 28 -26.24 2.76 21.29
C THR A 28 -26.12 3.79 20.16
N TRP A 29 -25.76 5.03 20.49
CA TRP A 29 -25.45 6.08 19.51
C TRP A 29 -24.23 5.76 18.65
N GLN A 30 -23.17 5.20 19.23
CA GLN A 30 -22.00 4.77 18.45
C GLN A 30 -22.35 3.63 17.48
N ALA A 31 -23.12 2.64 17.93
CA ALA A 31 -23.57 1.55 17.08
C ALA A 31 -24.44 2.05 15.93
N SER A 32 -25.33 3.03 16.17
CA SER A 32 -26.20 3.59 15.12
C SER A 32 -25.45 4.36 14.03
N MET A 33 -24.19 4.75 14.27
CA MET A 33 -23.35 5.38 13.25
C MET A 33 -22.69 4.39 12.28
N ILE A 34 -22.76 3.08 12.56
CA ILE A 34 -22.14 2.06 11.68
C ILE A 34 -22.83 2.01 10.30
N PRO A 35 -24.18 1.95 10.19
CA PRO A 35 -24.84 1.97 8.88
C PRO A 35 -24.52 3.20 8.02
N PRO A 36 -24.58 4.46 8.50
CA PRO A 36 -24.20 5.61 7.67
C PRO A 36 -22.71 5.59 7.30
N LEU A 37 -21.81 5.12 8.17
CA LEU A 37 -20.40 4.94 7.83
C LEU A 37 -20.21 3.90 6.71
N LEU A 38 -20.95 2.78 6.75
CA LEU A 38 -20.95 1.77 5.67
C LEU A 38 -21.53 2.32 4.37
N ALA A 39 -22.54 3.20 4.44
CA ALA A 39 -23.07 3.88 3.26
C ALA A 39 -22.04 4.81 2.61
N VAL A 40 -21.26 5.55 3.42
CA VAL A 40 -20.13 6.37 2.93
C VAL A 40 -19.08 5.47 2.26
N LEU A 41 -18.70 4.36 2.90
CA LEU A 41 -17.77 3.39 2.34
C LEU A 41 -18.27 2.83 1.00
N LEU A 42 -19.55 2.45 0.92
CA LEU A 42 -20.18 1.97 -0.30
C LEU A 42 -20.16 3.03 -1.41
N GLY A 43 -20.49 4.29 -1.10
CA GLY A 43 -20.42 5.39 -2.05
C GLY A 43 -19.01 5.61 -2.59
N VAL A 44 -17.99 5.55 -1.73
CA VAL A 44 -16.58 5.61 -2.13
C VAL A 44 -16.22 4.41 -3.02
N ALA A 45 -16.62 3.19 -2.64
CA ALA A 45 -16.35 1.98 -3.42
C ALA A 45 -17.00 2.03 -4.81
N VAL A 46 -18.26 2.46 -4.92
CA VAL A 46 -18.97 2.62 -6.21
C VAL A 46 -18.26 3.67 -7.06
N ARG A 47 -17.89 4.82 -6.50
CA ARG A 47 -17.17 5.88 -7.21
C ARG A 47 -15.82 5.37 -7.74
N LEU A 48 -15.07 4.62 -6.93
CA LEU A 48 -13.81 4.04 -7.33
C LEU A 48 -13.99 2.96 -8.40
N ALA A 49 -14.97 2.05 -8.25
CA ALA A 49 -15.27 1.03 -9.24
C ALA A 49 -15.66 1.65 -10.59
N ALA A 50 -16.50 2.68 -10.59
CA ALA A 50 -16.87 3.42 -11.78
C ALA A 50 -15.64 4.13 -12.42
N GLY A 51 -14.80 4.75 -11.60
CA GLY A 51 -13.55 5.38 -12.04
C GLY A 51 -12.57 4.38 -12.67
N THR A 52 -12.36 3.24 -12.02
CA THR A 52 -11.52 2.15 -12.51
C THR A 52 -12.07 1.54 -13.79
N ALA A 53 -13.40 1.38 -13.90
CA ALA A 53 -14.02 0.89 -15.13
C ALA A 53 -13.84 1.88 -16.31
N ARG A 54 -13.95 3.19 -16.06
CA ARG A 54 -13.68 4.23 -17.06
C ARG A 54 -12.21 4.24 -17.46
N LEU A 55 -11.29 4.16 -16.50
CA LEU A 55 -9.85 4.08 -16.76
C LEU A 55 -9.49 2.83 -17.55
N ALA A 56 -10.04 1.67 -17.17
CA ALA A 56 -9.83 0.41 -17.89
C ALA A 56 -10.34 0.48 -19.33
N ARG A 57 -11.41 1.23 -19.61
CA ARG A 57 -11.86 1.47 -20.99
C ARG A 57 -10.84 2.32 -21.77
N ALA A 58 -10.39 3.43 -21.19
CA ALA A 58 -9.39 4.30 -21.83
C ALA A 58 -8.03 3.61 -22.04
N GLU A 59 -7.63 2.73 -21.11
CA GLU A 59 -6.38 1.97 -21.23
C GLU A 59 -6.45 0.90 -22.34
N ARG A 60 -7.64 0.42 -22.74
CA ARG A 60 -7.75 -0.51 -23.90
C ARG A 60 -7.23 0.14 -25.17
N ASP A 61 -7.59 1.41 -25.41
CA ASP A 61 -7.14 2.13 -26.59
C ASP A 61 -5.64 2.44 -26.54
N ARG A 62 -5.09 2.63 -25.33
CA ARG A 62 -3.63 2.77 -25.14
C ARG A 62 -2.90 1.48 -25.46
N VAL A 63 -3.38 0.35 -24.93
CA VAL A 63 -2.80 -0.97 -25.22
C VAL A 63 -2.81 -1.25 -26.72
N ARG A 64 -3.93 -1.00 -27.42
CA ARG A 64 -4.00 -1.15 -28.88
C ARG A 64 -2.97 -0.33 -29.64
N ARG A 65 -2.73 0.92 -29.22
CA ARG A 65 -1.72 1.80 -29.84
C ARG A 65 -0.28 1.37 -29.54
N GLU A 66 -0.04 0.72 -28.42
CA GLU A 66 1.29 0.22 -28.03
C GLU A 66 1.71 -1.04 -28.84
N HIS A 67 0.76 -1.69 -29.53
CA HIS A 67 0.97 -2.93 -30.29
C HIS A 67 0.45 -2.83 -31.74
N PRO A 68 1.00 -1.94 -32.58
CA PRO A 68 0.57 -1.82 -33.97
C PRO A 68 0.96 -3.07 -34.77
N GLY A 69 0.02 -3.60 -35.55
CA GLY A 69 0.26 -4.74 -36.46
C GLY A 69 0.16 -6.12 -35.82
N GLU A 70 0.03 -6.23 -34.49
CA GLU A 70 -0.28 -7.51 -33.84
C GLU A 70 -1.79 -7.83 -33.96
N PRO A 71 -2.20 -9.09 -34.22
CA PRO A 71 -3.62 -9.47 -34.23
C PRO A 71 -4.30 -9.14 -32.90
N GLU A 72 -5.42 -8.43 -32.94
CA GLU A 72 -6.11 -8.02 -31.71
C GLU A 72 -6.72 -9.23 -31.00
N ASP A 73 -6.36 -9.42 -29.72
CA ASP A 73 -7.07 -10.26 -28.76
C ASP A 73 -7.86 -9.35 -27.77
N PRO A 74 -9.20 -9.26 -27.91
CA PRO A 74 -10.02 -8.42 -27.05
C PRO A 74 -10.00 -8.83 -25.57
N ALA A 75 -9.84 -10.13 -25.29
CA ALA A 75 -9.78 -10.63 -23.91
C ALA A 75 -8.46 -10.22 -23.27
N ARG A 76 -7.35 -10.36 -23.99
CA ARG A 76 -6.02 -9.97 -23.51
C ARG A 76 -5.86 -8.47 -23.36
N THR A 77 -6.31 -7.68 -24.33
CA THR A 77 -6.35 -6.21 -24.20
C THR A 77 -7.15 -5.79 -22.97
N ARG A 78 -8.29 -6.42 -22.70
CA ARG A 78 -9.11 -6.15 -21.51
C ARG A 78 -8.39 -6.51 -20.22
N ALA A 79 -7.69 -7.65 -20.18
CA ALA A 79 -6.94 -8.08 -19.00
C ALA A 79 -5.79 -7.11 -18.67
N ILE A 80 -5.01 -6.69 -19.67
CA ILE A 80 -3.89 -5.74 -19.49
C ILE A 80 -4.42 -4.39 -19.03
N ALA A 81 -5.44 -3.85 -19.71
CA ALA A 81 -6.04 -2.57 -19.37
C ALA A 81 -6.67 -2.59 -17.96
N HIS A 82 -7.31 -3.71 -17.58
CA HIS A 82 -7.85 -3.89 -16.24
C HIS A 82 -6.73 -3.95 -15.19
N ALA A 83 -5.65 -4.68 -15.43
CA ALA A 83 -4.50 -4.75 -14.53
C ALA A 83 -3.88 -3.36 -14.29
N ARG A 84 -3.68 -2.56 -15.35
CA ARG A 84 -3.19 -1.17 -15.24
C ARG A 84 -4.16 -0.28 -14.45
N ALA A 85 -5.46 -0.41 -14.72
CA ALA A 85 -6.48 0.38 -14.01
C ALA A 85 -6.60 0.00 -12.53
N MET A 86 -6.52 -1.29 -12.20
CA MET A 86 -6.50 -1.77 -10.82
C MET A 86 -5.23 -1.34 -10.09
N ALA A 87 -4.07 -1.35 -10.75
CA ALA A 87 -2.82 -0.86 -10.17
C ALA A 87 -2.87 0.63 -9.77
N ALA A 88 -3.59 1.45 -10.55
CA ALA A 88 -3.81 2.85 -10.23
C ALA A 88 -4.73 3.09 -9.02
N LEU A 89 -5.45 2.06 -8.53
CA LEU A 89 -6.35 2.19 -7.39
C LEU A 89 -5.58 2.47 -6.09
N THR A 90 -4.36 1.93 -5.96
CA THR A 90 -3.47 2.21 -4.82
C THR A 90 -3.19 3.70 -4.68
N ASP A 91 -3.17 4.44 -5.80
CA ASP A 91 -2.98 5.88 -5.77
C ASP A 91 -4.15 6.65 -5.11
N ARG A 92 -5.30 5.99 -4.91
CA ARG A 92 -6.49 6.54 -4.25
C ARG A 92 -6.59 6.19 -2.77
N ALA A 93 -5.69 5.37 -2.23
CA ALA A 93 -5.75 4.94 -0.82
C ALA A 93 -5.76 6.12 0.18
N PRO A 94 -4.93 7.18 0.03
CA PRO A 94 -5.00 8.34 0.91
C PRO A 94 -6.38 9.00 0.93
N LEU A 95 -6.99 9.21 -0.25
CA LEU A 95 -8.33 9.79 -0.36
C LEU A 95 -9.39 8.94 0.35
N VAL A 96 -9.34 7.61 0.20
CA VAL A 96 -10.29 6.71 0.87
C VAL A 96 -10.16 6.85 2.38
N LEU A 97 -8.92 6.79 2.90
CA LEU A 97 -8.68 6.90 4.32
C LEU A 97 -9.06 8.29 4.87
N THR A 98 -8.78 9.38 4.16
CA THR A 98 -9.22 10.72 4.54
C THR A 98 -10.75 10.82 4.62
N VAL A 99 -11.47 10.32 3.62
CA VAL A 99 -12.94 10.37 3.61
C VAL A 99 -13.52 9.53 4.76
N LEU A 100 -12.99 8.32 4.98
CA LEU A 100 -13.47 7.45 6.06
C LEU A 100 -13.13 8.00 7.44
N ALA A 101 -11.93 8.56 7.64
CA ALA A 101 -11.52 9.17 8.90
C ALA A 101 -12.36 10.42 9.21
N ALA A 102 -12.58 11.29 8.22
CA ALA A 102 -13.44 12.46 8.38
C ALA A 102 -14.89 12.07 8.68
N ALA A 103 -15.44 11.09 7.96
CA ALA A 103 -16.78 10.57 8.21
C ALA A 103 -16.89 9.95 9.61
N ALA A 104 -15.93 9.13 10.02
CA ALA A 104 -15.91 8.53 11.35
C ALA A 104 -15.82 9.59 12.46
N LEU A 105 -15.01 10.64 12.29
CA LEU A 105 -14.89 11.74 13.24
C LEU A 105 -16.21 12.51 13.37
N VAL A 106 -16.81 12.88 12.24
CA VAL A 106 -18.10 13.61 12.22
C VAL A 106 -19.20 12.78 12.84
N LEU A 107 -19.37 11.53 12.40
CA LEU A 107 -20.39 10.62 12.92
C LEU A 107 -20.16 10.31 14.41
N GLY A 108 -18.90 10.14 14.84
CA GLY A 108 -18.53 9.98 16.24
C GLY A 108 -18.88 11.20 17.09
N GLY A 109 -18.64 12.41 16.57
CA GLY A 109 -19.07 13.66 17.20
C GLY A 109 -20.58 13.77 17.32
N VAL A 110 -21.33 13.40 16.27
CA VAL A 110 -22.81 13.35 16.28
C VAL A 110 -23.32 12.34 17.31
N ALA A 111 -22.72 11.15 17.37
CA ALA A 111 -23.09 10.14 18.35
C ALA A 111 -22.86 10.62 19.79
N LEU A 112 -21.72 11.26 20.06
CA LEU A 112 -21.40 11.78 21.37
C LEU A 112 -22.34 12.93 21.76
N ALA A 113 -22.53 13.91 20.87
CA ALA A 113 -23.43 15.04 21.11
C ALA A 113 -24.87 14.57 21.30
N GLY A 114 -25.35 13.67 20.44
CA GLY A 114 -26.68 13.08 20.54
C GLY A 114 -26.90 12.36 21.88
N ALA A 115 -25.92 11.58 22.32
CA ALA A 115 -25.98 10.89 23.61
C ALA A 115 -26.02 11.86 24.81
N LEU A 116 -25.16 12.90 24.79
CA LEU A 116 -25.05 13.85 25.89
C LEU A 116 -26.26 14.80 25.99
N VAL A 117 -26.77 15.26 24.85
CA VAL A 117 -27.89 16.22 24.81
C VAL A 117 -29.22 15.54 25.07
N SER A 118 -29.47 14.38 24.46
CA SER A 118 -30.78 13.73 24.55
C SER A 118 -30.95 12.87 25.81
N GLY A 119 -29.85 12.29 26.32
CA GLY A 119 -29.90 11.26 27.37
C GLY A 119 -30.70 10.01 26.98
N ARG A 120 -31.07 9.86 25.70
CA ARG A 120 -31.95 8.82 25.16
C ARG A 120 -31.28 8.10 23.99
N SER A 121 -31.77 6.91 23.65
CA SER A 121 -31.36 6.20 22.44
C SER A 121 -31.66 7.04 21.17
N PRO A 122 -30.95 6.81 20.05
CA PRO A 122 -31.23 7.47 18.77
C PRO A 122 -32.71 7.47 18.38
N ASP A 123 -33.39 6.32 18.51
CA ASP A 123 -34.82 6.19 18.22
C ASP A 123 -35.68 7.02 19.18
N GLY A 124 -35.39 6.96 20.48
CA GLY A 124 -36.11 7.73 21.50
C GLY A 124 -35.86 9.24 21.44
N ALA A 125 -34.69 9.66 20.93
CA ALA A 125 -34.36 11.07 20.68
C ALA A 125 -35.03 11.61 19.41
N ALA A 126 -35.29 10.75 18.43
CA ALA A 126 -36.00 11.10 17.20
C ALA A 126 -37.53 11.11 17.36
N GLY A 127 -38.06 10.67 18.51
CA GLY A 127 -39.48 10.71 18.82
C GLY A 127 -40.04 12.13 18.76
N GLY A 128 -41.04 12.36 17.90
CA GLY A 128 -41.62 13.70 17.67
C GLY A 128 -40.96 14.52 16.56
N THR A 129 -39.96 13.96 15.88
CA THR A 129 -39.41 14.53 14.62
C THR A 129 -40.18 14.01 13.40
N ALA A 130 -39.80 14.44 12.20
CA ALA A 130 -40.40 13.94 10.96
C ALA A 130 -40.29 12.40 10.87
N ALA A 131 -41.35 11.73 10.42
CA ALA A 131 -41.44 10.26 10.40
C ALA A 131 -40.22 9.58 9.72
N VAL A 132 -39.70 10.19 8.64
CA VAL A 132 -38.50 9.68 7.94
C VAL A 132 -37.27 9.66 8.85
N VAL A 133 -37.09 10.67 9.70
CA VAL A 133 -35.95 10.78 10.62
C VAL A 133 -36.05 9.73 11.72
N GLN A 134 -37.24 9.55 12.29
CA GLN A 134 -37.49 8.54 13.31
C GLN A 134 -37.27 7.11 12.76
N ILE A 135 -37.82 6.81 11.58
CA ILE A 135 -37.62 5.51 10.92
C ILE A 135 -36.13 5.27 10.64
N ALA A 136 -35.41 6.27 10.12
CA ALA A 136 -33.99 6.15 9.84
C ALA A 136 -33.16 5.92 11.12
N ALA A 137 -33.50 6.60 12.22
CA ALA A 137 -32.85 6.43 13.51
C ALA A 137 -33.09 5.02 14.08
N GLY A 138 -34.33 4.55 14.04
CA GLY A 138 -34.72 3.20 14.46
C GLY A 138 -34.01 2.10 13.64
N ILE A 139 -33.99 2.22 12.31
CA ILE A 139 -33.25 1.30 11.43
C ILE A 139 -31.75 1.34 11.71
N SER A 140 -31.17 2.53 11.89
CA SER A 140 -29.73 2.68 12.09
C SER A 140 -29.28 2.11 13.43
N GLN A 141 -30.02 2.39 14.50
CA GLN A 141 -29.84 1.73 15.81
C GLN A 141 -30.00 0.21 15.66
N GLY A 142 -31.10 -0.20 15.00
CA GLY A 142 -31.47 -1.55 14.60
C GLY A 142 -30.31 -2.35 14.01
N LEU A 143 -29.86 -1.92 12.85
CA LEU A 143 -28.81 -2.55 12.08
C LEU A 143 -27.44 -2.41 12.75
N GLY A 144 -27.17 -1.25 13.36
CA GLY A 144 -25.94 -0.96 14.08
C GLY A 144 -25.61 -1.99 15.16
N SER A 145 -26.56 -2.31 16.05
CA SER A 145 -26.31 -3.29 17.12
C SER A 145 -26.04 -4.70 16.58
N TRP A 146 -26.74 -5.11 15.52
CA TRP A 146 -26.48 -6.40 14.86
C TRP A 146 -25.10 -6.45 14.22
N LEU A 147 -24.68 -5.36 13.57
CA LEU A 147 -23.37 -5.25 12.94
C LEU A 147 -22.23 -5.29 13.96
N VAL A 148 -22.40 -4.72 15.16
CA VAL A 148 -21.42 -4.88 16.25
C VAL A 148 -21.28 -6.35 16.65
N GLY A 149 -22.40 -7.06 16.79
CA GLY A 149 -22.41 -8.50 17.09
C GLY A 149 -21.71 -9.33 16.01
N LEU A 150 -22.08 -9.10 14.75
CA LEU A 150 -21.47 -9.75 13.59
C LEU A 150 -19.97 -9.43 13.52
N GLY A 151 -19.59 -8.17 13.70
CA GLY A 151 -18.19 -7.72 13.71
C GLY A 151 -17.37 -8.42 14.79
N PHE A 152 -17.94 -8.60 15.98
CA PHE A 152 -17.30 -9.36 17.05
C PHE A 152 -17.11 -10.84 16.69
N LEU A 153 -18.12 -11.49 16.12
CA LEU A 153 -18.01 -12.89 15.66
C LEU A 153 -16.97 -13.02 14.55
N LEU A 154 -16.96 -12.11 13.57
CA LEU A 154 -15.95 -12.05 12.52
C LEU A 154 -14.55 -11.87 13.10
N PHE A 155 -14.37 -10.95 14.07
CA PHE A 155 -13.10 -10.73 14.74
C PHE A 155 -12.58 -12.00 15.43
N VAL A 156 -13.41 -12.70 16.20
CA VAL A 156 -13.02 -13.93 16.91
C VAL A 156 -12.71 -15.07 15.94
N THR A 157 -13.55 -15.25 14.91
CA THR A 157 -13.38 -16.31 13.91
C THR A 157 -12.12 -16.07 13.05
N TRP A 158 -11.87 -14.82 12.63
CA TRP A 158 -10.65 -14.46 11.93
C TRP A 158 -9.42 -14.56 12.81
N GLY A 159 -9.47 -14.13 14.08
CA GLY A 159 -8.36 -14.30 15.03
C GLY A 159 -7.96 -15.77 15.19
N ARG A 160 -8.95 -16.66 15.33
CA ARG A 160 -8.72 -18.12 15.36
C ARG A 160 -8.15 -18.64 14.04
N ARG A 161 -8.63 -18.15 12.90
CA ARG A 161 -8.14 -18.57 11.58
C ARG A 161 -6.71 -18.09 11.33
N ALA A 162 -6.38 -16.86 11.68
CA ALA A 162 -5.04 -16.31 11.60
C ALA A 162 -4.05 -17.08 12.49
N TYR A 163 -4.49 -17.61 13.64
CA TYR A 163 -3.64 -18.48 14.46
C TYR A 163 -3.35 -19.83 13.79
N LYS A 164 -4.35 -20.43 13.11
CA LYS A 164 -4.26 -21.79 12.58
C LYS A 164 -3.73 -21.87 11.14
N ASP A 165 -4.08 -20.93 10.27
CA ASP A 165 -3.83 -20.97 8.83
C ASP A 165 -2.53 -20.22 8.47
N ARG A 166 -1.67 -20.85 7.64
CA ARG A 166 -0.42 -20.22 7.15
C ARG A 166 -0.70 -19.13 6.10
N GLY A 167 -1.77 -19.27 5.30
CA GLY A 167 -2.14 -18.28 4.28
C GLY A 167 -2.65 -16.98 4.89
N ALA A 168 -3.52 -17.08 5.91
CA ALA A 168 -4.02 -15.92 6.64
C ALA A 168 -2.90 -15.17 7.38
N ARG A 169 -1.92 -15.88 7.95
CA ARG A 169 -0.72 -15.28 8.57
C ARG A 169 0.11 -14.48 7.57
N ARG A 170 0.23 -14.95 6.33
CA ARG A 170 1.00 -14.26 5.29
C ARG A 170 0.39 -12.90 4.95
N THR A 171 -0.93 -12.78 4.88
CA THR A 171 -1.61 -11.50 4.62
C THR A 171 -1.45 -10.51 5.77
N VAL A 172 -1.59 -10.98 7.01
CA VAL A 172 -1.30 -10.16 8.22
C VAL A 172 0.17 -9.75 8.26
N GLY A 173 1.07 -10.65 7.84
CA GLY A 173 2.51 -10.41 7.73
C GLY A 173 2.88 -9.24 6.83
N ILE A 174 2.17 -9.01 5.72
CA ILE A 174 2.45 -7.88 4.81
C ILE A 174 2.15 -6.53 5.50
N LEU A 175 1.05 -6.42 6.24
CA LEU A 175 0.74 -5.22 7.01
C LEU A 175 1.74 -5.04 8.16
N TRP A 176 2.12 -6.15 8.79
CA TRP A 176 3.13 -6.18 9.84
C TRP A 176 4.51 -5.77 9.31
N ASP A 177 4.90 -6.15 8.09
CA ASP A 177 6.19 -5.83 7.47
C ASP A 177 6.38 -4.33 7.23
N VAL A 178 5.29 -3.59 7.01
CA VAL A 178 5.33 -2.12 6.96
C VAL A 178 5.48 -1.52 8.36
N GLY A 179 4.81 -2.11 9.35
CA GLY A 179 4.95 -1.71 10.76
C GLY A 179 6.35 -2.00 11.33
N THR A 180 6.95 -3.15 10.98
CA THR A 180 8.28 -3.59 11.43
C THR A 180 9.42 -2.81 10.75
N PHE A 181 9.15 -1.92 9.80
CA PHE A 181 10.19 -1.04 9.30
C PHE A 181 10.62 -0.02 10.36
N TRP A 182 9.69 0.46 11.19
CA TRP A 182 9.91 1.58 12.10
C TRP A 182 10.57 1.14 13.43
N PRO A 183 11.50 1.93 14.00
CA PRO A 183 12.20 1.61 15.24
C PRO A 183 11.24 1.32 16.41
N ARG A 184 11.62 0.41 17.31
CA ARG A 184 10.85 0.14 18.54
C ARG A 184 10.65 1.37 19.42
N ALA A 185 11.51 2.39 19.27
CA ALA A 185 11.35 3.68 19.95
C ALA A 185 9.99 4.35 19.66
N ALA A 186 9.35 4.04 18.52
CA ALA A 186 8.03 4.58 18.19
C ALA A 186 6.88 3.85 18.91
N HIS A 187 7.06 2.59 19.36
CA HIS A 187 6.06 1.86 20.16
C HIS A 187 6.64 0.60 20.85
N PRO A 188 6.43 0.40 22.17
CA PRO A 188 7.09 -0.68 22.94
C PRO A 188 6.69 -2.10 22.54
N PHE A 189 5.51 -2.28 21.92
CA PHE A 189 5.05 -3.57 21.37
C PHE A 189 5.40 -3.77 19.89
N ALA A 190 6.20 -2.87 19.30
CA ALA A 190 6.68 -3.08 17.95
C ALA A 190 7.60 -4.32 17.90
N PRO A 191 7.42 -5.19 16.90
CA PRO A 191 8.31 -6.31 16.64
C PRO A 191 9.74 -5.83 16.35
N PRO A 192 10.76 -6.70 16.44
CA PRO A 192 12.13 -6.37 16.02
C PRO A 192 12.10 -5.80 14.60
N CYS A 193 12.65 -4.59 14.44
CA CYS A 193 12.46 -3.83 13.21
C CYS A 193 13.62 -4.01 12.23
N TYR A 194 13.37 -3.80 10.93
CA TYR A 194 14.42 -3.86 9.92
C TYR A 194 15.52 -2.82 10.16
N ALA A 195 15.17 -1.67 10.72
CA ALA A 195 16.11 -0.60 11.04
C ALA A 195 17.09 -0.98 12.16
N GLU A 196 16.76 -1.92 13.05
CA GLU A 196 17.63 -2.36 14.15
C GLU A 196 18.63 -3.45 13.74
N ARG A 197 18.39 -4.14 12.62
CA ARG A 197 19.26 -5.25 12.18
C ARG A 197 19.58 -5.23 10.70
N ALA A 198 18.58 -5.32 9.84
CA ALA A 198 18.80 -5.48 8.40
C ALA A 198 19.49 -4.26 7.76
N VAL A 199 19.11 -3.05 8.17
CA VAL A 199 19.71 -1.81 7.63
C VAL A 199 21.16 -1.63 8.11
N PRO A 200 21.48 -1.76 9.42
CA PRO A 200 22.87 -1.75 9.89
C PRO A 200 23.73 -2.85 9.27
N ASP A 201 23.24 -4.09 9.19
CA ASP A 201 23.99 -5.22 8.60
C ASP A 201 24.29 -4.96 7.12
N LEU A 202 23.32 -4.44 6.37
CA LEU A 202 23.48 -4.10 4.96
C LEU A 202 24.51 -2.95 4.79
N THR A 203 24.42 -1.92 5.62
CA THR A 203 25.35 -0.78 5.63
C THR A 203 26.77 -1.24 5.95
N TRP A 204 26.93 -2.03 7.02
CA TRP A 204 28.21 -2.61 7.44
C TRP A 204 28.83 -3.47 6.34
N ARG A 205 28.05 -4.36 5.74
CA ARG A 205 28.53 -5.23 4.66
C ARG A 205 29.00 -4.44 3.44
N MET A 206 28.27 -3.39 3.05
CA MET A 206 28.68 -2.54 1.94
C MET A 206 29.97 -1.77 2.28
N ALA A 207 30.03 -1.14 3.44
CA ALA A 207 31.20 -0.37 3.88
C ALA A 207 32.46 -1.25 3.96
N THR A 208 32.41 -2.33 4.74
CA THR A 208 33.55 -3.24 4.95
C THR A 208 34.01 -3.91 3.65
N TRP A 209 33.08 -4.30 2.78
CA TRP A 209 33.47 -4.88 1.48
C TRP A 209 34.14 -3.86 0.57
N THR A 210 33.61 -2.63 0.49
CA THR A 210 34.23 -1.56 -0.33
C THR A 210 35.57 -1.09 0.24
N GLU A 211 35.77 -1.16 1.55
CA GLU A 211 37.03 -0.85 2.21
C GLU A 211 38.07 -1.94 1.92
N ALA A 212 37.71 -3.21 2.15
CA ALA A 212 38.63 -4.34 1.98
C ALA A 212 39.03 -4.59 0.51
N THR A 213 38.13 -4.33 -0.44
CA THR A 213 38.37 -4.65 -1.86
C THR A 213 38.67 -3.44 -2.73
N GLY A 214 38.37 -2.22 -2.26
CA GLY A 214 38.30 -1.03 -3.13
C GLY A 214 37.23 -1.13 -4.24
N GLY A 215 36.39 -2.17 -4.20
CA GLY A 215 35.45 -2.53 -5.25
C GLY A 215 34.23 -1.62 -5.30
N ARG A 216 33.43 -1.82 -6.36
CA ARG A 216 32.19 -1.10 -6.66
C ARG A 216 31.05 -2.09 -6.76
N LEU A 217 29.85 -1.72 -6.31
CA LEU A 217 28.70 -2.62 -6.30
C LEU A 217 27.41 -1.92 -6.69
N VAL A 218 26.46 -2.70 -7.21
CA VAL A 218 25.06 -2.26 -7.42
C VAL A 218 24.20 -2.84 -6.31
N LEU A 219 23.61 -1.97 -5.50
CA LEU A 219 22.62 -2.34 -4.50
C LEU A 219 21.24 -2.45 -5.15
N SER A 220 20.73 -3.68 -5.26
CA SER A 220 19.48 -4.00 -5.95
C SER A 220 18.34 -4.29 -4.95
N GLY A 221 17.33 -3.42 -4.89
CA GLY A 221 16.18 -3.53 -3.98
C GLY A 221 14.84 -3.72 -4.69
N HIS A 222 14.17 -4.86 -4.45
CA HIS A 222 12.79 -5.13 -4.89
C HIS A 222 11.80 -4.74 -3.81
N SER A 223 10.70 -4.06 -4.14
CA SER A 223 9.59 -3.87 -3.20
C SER A 223 10.06 -3.28 -1.86
N GLN A 224 9.78 -3.94 -0.73
CA GLN A 224 10.30 -3.57 0.59
C GLN A 224 11.84 -3.45 0.64
N GLY A 225 12.56 -4.28 -0.12
CA GLY A 225 14.01 -4.20 -0.25
C GLY A 225 14.50 -2.87 -0.86
N SER A 226 13.67 -2.17 -1.64
CA SER A 226 14.02 -0.82 -2.12
C SER A 226 14.01 0.23 -1.00
N VAL A 227 13.12 0.05 -0.01
CA VAL A 227 13.03 0.90 1.19
C VAL A 227 14.24 0.67 2.08
N LEU A 228 14.60 -0.61 2.29
CA LEU A 228 15.81 -0.98 3.04
C LEU A 228 17.08 -0.49 2.35
N ALA A 229 17.14 -0.58 1.02
CA ALA A 229 18.26 -0.10 0.24
C ALA A 229 18.44 1.42 0.33
N ALA A 230 17.35 2.19 0.24
CA ALA A 230 17.37 3.63 0.45
C ALA A 230 17.82 3.99 1.88
N ALA A 231 17.26 3.30 2.88
CA ALA A 231 17.62 3.50 4.28
C ALA A 231 19.10 3.21 4.57
N ALA A 232 19.64 2.12 4.01
CA ALA A 232 21.06 1.79 4.14
C ALA A 232 21.94 2.79 3.41
N ALA A 233 21.54 3.25 2.21
CA ALA A 233 22.29 4.24 1.45
C ALA A 233 22.46 5.55 2.22
N TRP A 234 21.44 6.02 2.94
CA TRP A 234 21.54 7.22 3.79
C TRP A 234 22.55 7.08 4.95
N GLN A 235 22.80 5.86 5.44
CA GLN A 235 23.74 5.62 6.54
C GLN A 235 25.20 5.50 6.10
N LEU A 236 25.44 5.40 4.79
CA LEU A 236 26.80 5.32 4.24
C LEU A 236 27.48 6.70 4.24
N THR A 237 28.80 6.70 4.46
CA THR A 237 29.64 7.88 4.26
C THR A 237 29.64 8.30 2.79
N PRO A 238 29.90 9.58 2.47
CA PRO A 238 29.97 10.04 1.08
C PRO A 238 30.98 9.25 0.23
N ALA A 239 32.14 8.89 0.81
CA ALA A 239 33.18 8.12 0.12
C ALA A 239 32.73 6.70 -0.26
N THR A 240 32.03 6.01 0.64
CA THR A 240 31.47 4.68 0.34
C THR A 240 30.29 4.79 -0.63
N ARG A 241 29.41 5.77 -0.43
CA ARG A 241 28.23 6.00 -1.27
C ARG A 241 28.60 6.27 -2.74
N ALA A 242 29.70 6.98 -2.98
CA ALA A 242 30.22 7.22 -4.33
C ALA A 242 30.60 5.94 -5.08
N ARG A 243 30.89 4.82 -4.39
CA ARG A 243 31.25 3.53 -4.99
C ARG A 243 30.06 2.60 -5.23
N ILE A 244 28.85 3.06 -4.91
CA ILE A 244 27.64 2.26 -4.90
C ILE A 244 26.60 2.87 -5.84
N ALA A 245 26.03 2.02 -6.68
CA ALA A 245 24.86 2.34 -7.49
C ALA A 245 23.60 1.78 -6.85
N LEU A 246 22.48 2.49 -6.97
CA LEU A 246 21.19 2.02 -6.49
C LEU A 246 20.31 1.55 -7.67
N LEU A 247 19.80 0.34 -7.59
CA LEU A 247 18.80 -0.20 -8.51
C LEU A 247 17.54 -0.59 -7.76
N THR A 248 16.52 0.25 -7.81
CA THR A 248 15.21 -0.04 -7.21
C THR A 248 14.24 -0.57 -8.25
N TYR A 249 13.33 -1.47 -7.86
CA TYR A 249 12.32 -1.95 -8.78
C TYR A 249 11.09 -2.50 -8.07
N GLY A 250 9.93 -2.35 -8.71
CA GLY A 250 8.65 -2.53 -8.02
C GLY A 250 8.60 -1.70 -6.74
N SER A 251 9.17 -0.49 -6.74
CA SER A 251 9.49 0.24 -5.53
C SER A 251 8.26 0.98 -4.97
N PRO A 252 7.89 0.78 -3.70
CA PRO A 252 6.83 1.53 -3.03
C PRO A 252 7.31 2.88 -2.44
N LEU A 253 8.54 3.33 -2.75
CA LEU A 253 9.17 4.50 -2.15
C LEU A 253 8.31 5.76 -2.29
N GLU A 254 7.90 6.15 -3.50
CA GLU A 254 6.98 7.29 -3.68
C GLU A 254 5.54 6.89 -3.34
N ARG A 255 5.05 5.84 -4.01
CA ARG A 255 3.63 5.49 -4.07
C ARG A 255 3.00 5.13 -2.71
N LEU A 256 3.78 4.57 -1.79
CA LEU A 256 3.33 4.25 -0.43
C LEU A 256 4.13 5.06 0.60
N TYR A 257 5.43 4.80 0.74
CA TYR A 257 6.20 5.36 1.85
C TYR A 257 6.26 6.89 1.83
N GLY A 258 6.44 7.50 0.68
CA GLY A 258 6.51 8.96 0.54
C GLY A 258 5.18 9.67 0.81
N ARG A 259 4.05 8.98 0.64
CA ARG A 259 2.71 9.53 0.92
C ARG A 259 2.32 9.38 2.38
N TRP A 260 2.66 8.25 3.01
CA TRP A 260 2.30 7.95 4.40
C TRP A 260 3.33 8.47 5.41
N PHE A 261 4.60 8.60 4.98
CA PHE A 261 5.73 9.01 5.82
C PHE A 261 6.61 10.06 5.09
N PRO A 262 6.03 11.22 4.71
CA PRO A 262 6.71 12.21 3.88
C PRO A 262 7.97 12.81 4.53
N ALA A 263 8.06 12.79 5.87
CA ALA A 263 9.26 13.25 6.58
C ALA A 263 10.51 12.40 6.27
N HIS A 264 10.33 11.11 5.95
CA HIS A 264 11.43 10.17 5.71
C HIS A 264 11.59 9.83 4.23
N PHE A 265 10.48 9.65 3.51
CA PHE A 265 10.48 9.21 2.11
C PHE A 265 9.78 10.20 1.18
N GLY A 266 9.55 11.44 1.62
CA GLY A 266 8.94 12.47 0.78
C GLY A 266 9.86 12.94 -0.34
N PRO A 267 9.34 13.77 -1.26
CA PRO A 267 10.07 14.25 -2.43
C PRO A 267 11.42 14.88 -2.08
N ALA A 268 11.50 15.66 -1.01
CA ALA A 268 12.75 16.31 -0.58
C ALA A 268 13.82 15.30 -0.12
N ALA A 269 13.44 14.29 0.67
CA ALA A 269 14.35 13.27 1.16
C ALA A 269 14.86 12.38 0.01
N LEU A 270 13.96 11.98 -0.90
CA LEU A 270 14.32 11.19 -2.07
C LEU A 270 15.15 11.99 -3.09
N ALA A 271 14.89 13.29 -3.27
CA ALA A 271 15.75 14.16 -4.07
C ALA A 271 17.14 14.32 -3.46
N GLY A 272 17.25 14.40 -2.13
CA GLY A 272 18.53 14.35 -1.42
C GLY A 272 19.29 13.05 -1.69
N LEU A 273 18.61 11.90 -1.58
CA LEU A 273 19.20 10.61 -1.91
C LEU A 273 19.70 10.57 -3.36
N HIS A 274 18.91 11.06 -4.31
CA HIS A 274 19.30 11.10 -5.71
C HIS A 274 20.57 11.91 -5.94
N ARG A 275 20.70 13.08 -5.28
CA ARG A 275 21.89 13.91 -5.39
C ARG A 275 23.14 13.25 -4.81
N ASP A 276 22.99 12.52 -3.72
CA ASP A 276 24.13 11.95 -3.00
C ASP A 276 24.60 10.59 -3.57
N MET A 277 23.74 9.89 -4.32
CA MET A 277 24.10 8.62 -4.95
C MET A 277 24.89 8.86 -6.24
N ALA A 278 25.92 8.05 -6.49
CA ALA A 278 26.67 8.11 -7.76
C ALA A 278 25.75 7.84 -8.96
N CYS A 279 24.91 6.81 -8.87
CA CYS A 279 23.84 6.60 -9.82
C CYS A 279 22.67 5.85 -9.19
N TRP A 280 21.45 6.19 -9.62
CA TRP A 280 20.23 5.54 -9.19
C TRP A 280 19.29 5.32 -10.38
N HIS A 281 18.87 4.07 -10.60
CA HIS A 281 17.78 3.75 -11.51
C HIS A 281 16.64 2.99 -10.82
N ASN A 282 15.42 3.31 -11.24
CA ASN A 282 14.19 2.66 -10.82
C ASN A 282 13.47 2.00 -12.01
N LEU A 283 13.10 0.72 -11.85
CA LEU A 283 12.30 -0.04 -12.83
C LEU A 283 10.89 -0.30 -12.29
N TYR A 284 9.88 0.00 -13.09
CA TYR A 284 8.49 -0.18 -12.68
C TYR A 284 7.61 -0.63 -13.85
N ARG A 285 6.47 -1.23 -13.53
CA ARG A 285 5.43 -1.59 -14.50
C ARG A 285 4.15 -0.83 -14.20
N ARG A 286 3.38 -0.52 -15.24
CA ARG A 286 2.07 0.14 -15.08
C ARG A 286 1.00 -0.77 -14.45
N THR A 287 1.23 -2.07 -14.52
CA THR A 287 0.40 -3.14 -13.96
C THR A 287 0.75 -3.47 -12.50
N ASP A 288 1.81 -2.88 -11.95
CA ASP A 288 2.24 -3.13 -10.57
C ASP A 288 1.39 -2.29 -9.59
N PRO A 289 0.58 -2.92 -8.71
CA PRO A 289 -0.26 -2.20 -7.77
C PRO A 289 0.51 -1.65 -6.56
N ILE A 290 1.75 -2.07 -6.35
CA ILE A 290 2.56 -1.68 -5.18
C ILE A 290 3.67 -0.73 -5.62
N GLY A 291 4.47 -1.17 -6.58
CA GLY A 291 5.59 -0.43 -7.13
C GLY A 291 5.17 0.67 -8.09
N GLY A 292 5.97 1.72 -8.21
CA GLY A 292 5.71 2.81 -9.15
C GLY A 292 6.96 3.63 -9.49
N PRO A 293 6.80 4.68 -10.31
CA PRO A 293 7.86 5.67 -10.51
C PRO A 293 8.14 6.42 -9.20
N VAL A 294 9.39 6.83 -8.97
CA VAL A 294 9.80 7.66 -7.84
C VAL A 294 9.43 9.14 -8.07
N ARG A 295 9.33 9.57 -9.34
CA ARG A 295 8.88 10.90 -9.79
C ARG A 295 9.77 12.05 -9.32
N LEU A 296 11.08 11.85 -9.37
CA LEU A 296 12.05 12.91 -9.09
C LEU A 296 12.33 13.73 -10.36
N PRO A 297 12.50 15.06 -10.23
CA PRO A 297 12.91 15.91 -11.34
C PRO A 297 14.34 15.60 -11.76
N ALA A 298 14.66 15.93 -13.02
CA ALA A 298 15.95 15.63 -13.63
C ALA A 298 17.05 16.66 -13.30
N ASP A 299 16.92 17.45 -12.22
CA ASP A 299 17.72 18.65 -11.84
C ASP A 299 19.23 18.61 -12.15
N GLY A 300 19.61 18.69 -13.44
CA GLY A 300 20.97 18.45 -13.93
C GLY A 300 21.50 17.01 -13.81
N GLN A 301 20.66 16.05 -13.40
CA GLN A 301 21.03 14.65 -13.16
C GLN A 301 20.22 13.67 -14.03
N PRO A 302 20.77 12.48 -14.35
CA PRO A 302 20.01 11.45 -15.06
C PRO A 302 18.69 11.12 -14.35
N LEU A 303 17.64 10.84 -15.13
CA LEU A 303 16.37 10.41 -14.56
C LEU A 303 16.54 9.10 -13.77
N VAL A 304 16.04 9.10 -12.53
CA VAL A 304 15.94 7.89 -11.70
C VAL A 304 15.02 6.88 -12.37
N ASP A 305 13.83 7.31 -12.78
CA ASP A 305 12.85 6.43 -13.40
C ASP A 305 13.24 6.10 -14.85
N ARG A 306 13.43 4.81 -15.14
CA ARG A 306 13.52 4.32 -16.51
C ARG A 306 12.11 4.28 -17.13
N PRO A 307 11.99 4.24 -18.47
CA PRO A 307 10.70 3.99 -19.10
C PRO A 307 10.02 2.75 -18.52
N PRO A 308 8.68 2.74 -18.38
CA PRO A 308 7.96 1.63 -17.77
C PRO A 308 8.26 0.34 -18.53
N LEU A 309 8.59 -0.72 -17.79
CA LEU A 309 8.79 -2.04 -18.38
C LEU A 309 7.49 -2.50 -19.04
N ARG A 310 7.63 -3.18 -20.18
CA ARG A 310 6.49 -3.80 -20.86
C ARG A 310 5.95 -4.92 -19.98
N ASP A 311 4.64 -4.92 -19.77
CA ASP A 311 3.95 -5.99 -19.06
C ASP A 311 2.55 -6.18 -19.65
N PRO A 312 2.29 -7.32 -20.32
CA PRO A 312 3.17 -8.48 -20.53
C PRO A 312 4.38 -8.15 -21.43
N LEU A 313 5.42 -9.00 -21.40
CA LEU A 313 6.64 -8.81 -22.22
C LEU A 313 6.32 -8.80 -23.72
N THR A 314 5.38 -9.67 -24.13
CA THR A 314 4.82 -9.74 -25.49
C THR A 314 3.31 -9.71 -25.45
N TYR A 315 2.68 -8.97 -26.38
CA TYR A 315 1.21 -8.89 -26.42
C TYR A 315 0.58 -10.13 -27.06
N GLY A 316 1.15 -10.67 -28.12
CA GLY A 316 0.72 -11.92 -28.76
C GLY A 316 1.62 -13.12 -28.46
N ARG A 317 1.59 -14.09 -29.38
CA ARG A 317 2.59 -15.16 -29.51
C ARG A 317 3.67 -14.71 -30.48
N THR A 318 4.91 -15.09 -30.22
CA THR A 318 6.07 -14.86 -31.09
C THR A 318 6.86 -16.16 -31.23
N PRO A 319 7.78 -16.30 -32.20
CA PRO A 319 8.66 -17.48 -32.26
C PRO A 319 9.42 -17.75 -30.96
N GLU A 320 9.87 -16.70 -30.27
CA GLU A 320 10.60 -16.76 -29.00
C GLU A 320 9.65 -16.98 -27.80
N HIS A 321 8.40 -16.55 -27.93
CA HIS A 321 7.35 -16.73 -26.93
C HIS A 321 6.11 -17.38 -27.56
N PRO A 322 6.13 -18.71 -27.78
CA PRO A 322 5.03 -19.42 -28.44
C PRO A 322 3.75 -19.42 -27.61
N LEU A 323 3.86 -19.15 -26.31
CA LEU A 323 2.74 -18.93 -25.41
C LEU A 323 2.63 -17.45 -25.04
N PRO A 324 1.38 -16.93 -24.88
CA PRO A 324 1.11 -15.65 -24.24
C PRO A 324 1.93 -15.44 -22.97
N THR A 325 2.80 -14.43 -22.97
CA THR A 325 3.52 -14.06 -21.75
C THR A 325 2.54 -13.53 -20.68
N PRO A 326 2.70 -13.95 -19.40
CA PRO A 326 1.78 -13.56 -18.34
C PRO A 326 1.90 -12.08 -18.01
N ILE A 327 0.83 -11.50 -17.45
CA ILE A 327 0.88 -10.20 -16.78
C ILE A 327 1.54 -10.42 -15.42
N LEU A 328 2.75 -9.90 -15.25
CA LEU A 328 3.60 -10.18 -14.10
C LEU A 328 3.36 -9.23 -12.92
N GLY A 329 2.89 -8.00 -13.18
CA GLY A 329 2.63 -6.99 -12.16
C GLY A 329 3.86 -6.76 -11.27
N HIS A 330 3.71 -7.01 -9.97
CA HIS A 330 4.74 -6.80 -8.95
C HIS A 330 5.87 -7.86 -8.91
N SER A 331 5.75 -8.94 -9.68
CA SER A 331 6.62 -10.12 -9.58
C SER A 331 7.66 -10.18 -10.70
N CYS A 332 8.72 -10.97 -10.54
CA CYS A 332 9.62 -11.36 -11.64
C CYS A 332 10.27 -10.19 -12.43
N TYR A 333 10.59 -9.07 -11.76
CA TYR A 333 11.33 -7.96 -12.40
C TYR A 333 12.74 -8.38 -12.86
N ARG A 334 13.42 -9.25 -12.11
CA ARG A 334 14.79 -9.71 -12.44
C ARG A 334 14.85 -10.55 -13.71
N SER A 335 13.74 -11.13 -14.13
CA SER A 335 13.62 -11.94 -15.35
C SER A 335 13.40 -11.07 -16.59
N ASP A 336 13.16 -9.78 -16.43
CA ASP A 336 12.98 -8.84 -17.53
C ASP A 336 14.35 -8.56 -18.20
N PRO A 337 14.49 -8.65 -19.53
CA PRO A 337 15.76 -8.38 -20.21
C PRO A 337 16.34 -7.00 -19.89
N ALA A 338 15.49 -5.99 -19.71
CA ALA A 338 15.92 -4.63 -19.37
C ALA A 338 16.59 -4.56 -17.99
N PHE A 339 16.30 -5.50 -17.07
CA PHE A 339 16.94 -5.54 -15.76
C PHE A 339 18.45 -5.76 -15.86
N ALA A 340 18.87 -6.75 -16.66
CA ALA A 340 20.28 -7.07 -16.84
C ALA A 340 21.03 -5.92 -17.52
N GLN A 341 20.39 -5.29 -18.51
CA GLN A 341 20.93 -4.12 -19.21
C GLN A 341 21.15 -2.95 -18.25
N VAL A 342 20.13 -2.56 -17.49
CA VAL A 342 20.23 -1.42 -16.56
C VAL A 342 21.25 -1.70 -15.44
N ARG A 343 21.33 -2.93 -14.95
CA ARG A 343 22.38 -3.32 -13.99
C ARG A 343 23.79 -3.17 -14.58
N ALA A 344 24.00 -3.59 -15.83
CA ALA A 344 25.28 -3.44 -16.51
C ALA A 344 25.62 -1.96 -16.74
N ASP A 345 24.65 -1.16 -17.17
CA ASP A 345 24.82 0.29 -17.37
C ASP A 345 25.25 1.00 -16.07
N LEU A 346 24.64 0.64 -14.93
CA LEU A 346 25.02 1.18 -13.62
C LEU A 346 26.45 0.81 -13.26
N LEU A 347 26.87 -0.44 -13.48
CA LEU A 347 28.25 -0.87 -13.24
C LEU A 347 29.23 -0.08 -14.12
N THR A 348 28.94 0.10 -15.41
CA THR A 348 29.82 0.86 -16.32
C THR A 348 29.93 2.32 -15.92
N ARG A 349 28.84 2.96 -15.51
CA ARG A 349 28.85 4.35 -15.00
C ARG A 349 29.70 4.49 -13.75
N LEU A 350 29.48 3.60 -12.77
CA LEU A 350 30.32 3.56 -11.58
C LEU A 350 31.80 3.42 -11.94
N HIS A 351 32.15 2.66 -12.99
CA HIS A 351 33.53 2.50 -13.45
C HIS A 351 34.12 3.80 -14.06
N THR A 352 33.31 4.57 -14.77
CA THR A 352 33.75 5.74 -15.54
C THR A 352 33.93 6.98 -14.68
N GLU A 353 33.06 7.18 -13.68
CA GLU A 353 33.03 8.41 -12.86
C GLU A 353 34.13 8.46 -11.78
N LEU A 354 34.82 7.34 -11.52
CA LEU A 354 35.85 7.25 -10.48
C LEU A 354 37.09 6.51 -11.01
N PRO A 355 38.31 7.03 -10.81
CA PRO A 355 39.54 6.34 -11.24
C PRO A 355 39.62 4.92 -10.69
N ALA A 356 40.10 3.97 -11.48
CA ALA A 356 40.27 2.57 -11.05
C ALA A 356 41.05 2.51 -9.72
N PRO A 357 40.71 1.58 -8.81
CA PRO A 357 41.50 1.38 -7.60
C PRO A 357 42.96 1.15 -7.99
N ARG A 358 43.90 1.81 -7.30
CA ARG A 358 45.32 1.52 -7.48
C ARG A 358 45.52 0.06 -7.09
N GLY A 359 45.73 -0.80 -8.09
CA GLY A 359 46.08 -2.19 -7.85
C GLY A 359 47.35 -2.25 -7.03
N GLU A 360 47.39 -3.11 -6.03
CA GLU A 360 48.64 -3.55 -5.43
C GLU A 360 49.53 -4.06 -6.57
N SER A 361 50.59 -3.32 -6.84
CA SER A 361 51.72 -3.81 -7.60
C SER A 361 52.28 -5.00 -6.83
N ALA A 362 51.96 -6.20 -7.28
CA ALA A 362 52.62 -7.41 -6.85
C ALA A 362 54.09 -7.31 -7.27
N THR A 363 54.95 -6.98 -6.30
CA THR A 363 56.39 -7.24 -6.34
C THR A 363 56.67 -8.67 -5.92
#